data_AF-A0A536H1M8-F1
#
_entry.id   AF-A0A536H1M8-F1
#
_cell.length_a   1.000
_cell.length_b   1.000
_cell.length_c   1.000
_cell.angle_alpha   90.00
_cell.angle_beta   90.00
_cell.angle_gamma   90.00
#
_symmetry.space_group_name_H-M   'P 1'
#
loop_
_entity.id
_entity.type
_entity.pdbx_description
1 polymer ?
#
loop_
_entity_poly.entity_id
_entity_poly.type
_entity_poly.pdbx_seq_one_letter_code
_entity_poly.pdbx_strand_id
1 'polypeptide(L)'
;MTPDTHGLLGRILRANDDASRRFGENTAEVDAFIHSCAQLTPWQWRQVLTARRLVSTVTKEDAVEATESLKAVQAAIRSTDGRLSEPMAKAGESLFEALDKRSDDKVATAWQALSALVLRQHLSPLKFGAHYAPFITLIPVAGFDALDPTTMRFLTAVQALTRDKCELLARRWRLDAESSQGPGGEGRAEDGADRGPLGAPRAGDPSGHR
;
A
#
# COMPACT_ATOMS: atom_id res chain seq x y z
N MET A 1 1.55 -41.57 -44.46
CA MET A 1 2.11 -41.21 -43.14
C MET A 1 2.00 -39.70 -43.02
N THR A 2 1.09 -39.20 -42.19
CA THR A 2 0.96 -37.75 -41.91
C THR A 2 1.33 -37.50 -40.45
N PRO A 3 2.62 -37.34 -40.12
CA PRO A 3 3.00 -36.77 -38.84
C PRO A 3 3.18 -35.25 -39.02
N ASP A 4 2.65 -34.46 -38.08
CA ASP A 4 3.12 -33.13 -37.64
C ASP A 4 1.97 -32.16 -37.30
N THR A 5 0.77 -32.36 -37.83
CA THR A 5 -0.37 -31.45 -37.60
C THR A 5 -0.81 -31.44 -36.12
N HIS A 6 -0.74 -32.59 -35.44
CA HIS A 6 -1.06 -32.70 -34.02
C HIS A 6 -0.02 -32.00 -33.12
N GLY A 7 1.26 -31.99 -33.52
CA GLY A 7 2.32 -31.31 -32.78
C GLY A 7 2.35 -29.80 -33.00
N LEU A 8 1.91 -29.31 -34.16
CA LEU A 8 1.81 -27.87 -34.44
C LEU A 8 0.62 -27.24 -33.71
N LEU A 9 -0.57 -27.87 -33.76
CA LEU A 9 -1.75 -27.37 -33.04
C LEU A 9 -1.53 -27.36 -31.52
N GLY A 10 -0.90 -28.39 -30.96
CA GLY A 10 -0.54 -28.41 -29.54
C GLY A 10 0.45 -27.31 -29.15
N ARG A 11 1.42 -26.99 -30.02
CA ARG A 11 2.35 -25.88 -29.81
C ARG A 11 1.67 -24.50 -29.91
N ILE A 12 0.75 -24.32 -30.86
CA ILE A 12 -0.01 -23.08 -31.00
C ILE A 12 -0.93 -22.88 -29.79
N LEU A 13 -1.63 -23.92 -29.33
CA LEU A 13 -2.49 -23.85 -28.15
C LEU A 13 -1.68 -23.53 -26.89
N ARG A 14 -0.53 -24.17 -26.69
CA ARG A 14 0.35 -23.86 -25.56
C ARG A 14 0.93 -22.44 -25.64
N ALA A 15 1.38 -22.01 -26.82
CA ALA A 15 1.85 -20.64 -27.02
C ALA A 15 0.73 -19.61 -26.80
N ASN A 16 -0.52 -19.97 -27.13
CA ASN A 16 -1.68 -19.14 -26.89
C ASN A 16 -2.07 -19.11 -25.40
N ASP A 17 -2.00 -20.23 -24.69
CA ASP A 17 -2.22 -20.29 -23.23
C ASP A 17 -1.12 -19.54 -22.46
N ASP A 18 0.15 -19.67 -22.87
CA ASP A 18 1.28 -18.93 -22.31
C ASP A 18 1.17 -17.43 -22.62
N ALA A 19 0.74 -17.06 -23.84
CA ALA A 19 0.43 -15.67 -24.19
C ALA A 19 -0.77 -15.13 -23.40
N SER A 20 -1.78 -15.97 -23.13
CA SER A 20 -2.93 -15.63 -22.30
C SER A 20 -2.58 -15.48 -20.81
N ARG A 21 -1.40 -15.96 -20.40
CA ARG A 21 -0.82 -15.78 -19.05
C ARG A 21 0.39 -14.84 -19.06
N ARG A 22 0.37 -13.82 -19.91
CA ARG A 22 1.45 -12.83 -20.08
C ARG A 22 2.00 -12.27 -18.77
N PHE A 23 1.14 -12.09 -17.76
CA PHE A 23 1.48 -11.56 -16.43
C PHE A 23 1.25 -12.58 -15.31
N GLY A 24 1.21 -13.88 -15.62
CA GLY A 24 0.96 -14.95 -14.66
C GLY A 24 -0.53 -15.18 -14.42
N GLU A 25 -0.89 -15.65 -13.22
CA GLU A 25 -2.24 -16.13 -12.91
C GLU A 25 -3.32 -15.04 -12.95
N ASN A 26 -2.95 -13.77 -12.71
CA ASN A 26 -3.88 -12.63 -12.71
C ASN A 26 -3.81 -11.80 -13.99
N THR A 27 -3.43 -12.40 -15.12
CA THR A 27 -3.18 -11.67 -16.39
C THR A 27 -4.36 -10.79 -16.81
N ALA A 28 -5.60 -11.29 -16.72
CA ALA A 28 -6.79 -10.52 -17.09
C ALA A 28 -6.99 -9.27 -16.22
N GLU A 29 -6.78 -9.36 -14.91
CA GLU A 29 -6.89 -8.21 -13.99
C GLU A 29 -5.77 -7.18 -14.26
N VAL A 30 -4.57 -7.67 -14.53
CA VAL A 30 -3.40 -6.82 -14.81
C VAL A 30 -3.58 -6.07 -16.14
N ASP A 31 -4.02 -6.74 -17.21
CA ASP A 31 -4.33 -6.12 -18.50
C ASP A 31 -5.43 -5.06 -18.36
N ALA A 32 -6.53 -5.40 -17.70
CA ALA A 32 -7.64 -4.49 -17.46
C ALA A 32 -7.20 -3.26 -16.65
N PHE A 33 -6.35 -3.47 -15.63
CA PHE A 33 -5.78 -2.39 -14.83
C PHE A 33 -4.91 -1.46 -15.67
N ILE A 34 -3.94 -1.99 -16.44
CA ILE A 34 -3.05 -1.18 -17.29
C ILE A 34 -3.87 -0.36 -18.28
N HIS A 35 -4.83 -1.00 -18.96
CA HIS A 35 -5.71 -0.35 -19.93
C HIS A 35 -6.52 0.80 -19.31
N SER A 36 -7.13 0.55 -18.15
CA SER A 36 -7.94 1.54 -17.44
C SER A 36 -7.10 2.68 -16.88
N CYS A 37 -5.90 2.37 -16.38
CA CYS A 37 -4.96 3.35 -15.83
C CYS A 37 -4.53 4.39 -16.89
N ALA A 38 -4.29 3.94 -18.13
CA ALA A 38 -3.97 4.82 -19.25
C ALA A 38 -5.07 5.86 -19.53
N GLN A 39 -6.34 5.45 -19.35
CA GLN A 39 -7.54 6.23 -19.66
C GLN A 39 -8.00 7.16 -18.54
N LEU A 40 -7.39 7.08 -17.35
CA LEU A 40 -7.75 7.95 -16.24
C LEU A 40 -7.60 9.43 -16.62
N THR A 41 -8.66 10.19 -16.36
CA THR A 41 -8.70 11.63 -16.55
C THR A 41 -7.78 12.35 -15.54
N PRO A 42 -7.38 13.60 -15.81
CA PRO A 42 -6.58 14.38 -14.85
C PRO A 42 -7.24 14.55 -13.48
N TRP A 43 -8.57 14.59 -13.42
CA TRP A 43 -9.30 14.67 -12.16
C TRP A 43 -9.28 13.35 -11.39
N GLN A 44 -9.52 12.23 -12.05
CA GLN A 44 -9.40 10.90 -11.43
C GLN A 44 -7.99 10.65 -10.89
N TRP A 45 -6.95 11.05 -11.63
CA TRP A 45 -5.57 10.99 -11.13
C TRP A 45 -5.34 11.81 -9.85
N ARG A 46 -5.99 12.98 -9.72
CA ARG A 46 -5.93 13.74 -8.47
C ARG A 46 -6.58 12.98 -7.32
N GLN A 47 -7.71 12.29 -7.56
CA GLN A 47 -8.34 11.46 -6.54
C GLN A 47 -7.43 10.30 -6.10
N VAL A 48 -6.80 9.60 -7.06
CA VAL A 48 -5.85 8.51 -6.78
C VAL A 48 -4.71 9.01 -5.89
N LEU A 49 -4.09 10.15 -6.23
CA LEU A 49 -2.97 10.68 -5.44
C LEU A 49 -3.40 11.15 -4.05
N THR A 50 -4.60 11.72 -3.91
CA THR A 50 -5.16 12.05 -2.59
C THR A 50 -5.40 10.79 -1.76
N ALA A 51 -6.00 9.75 -2.34
CA ALA A 51 -6.22 8.48 -1.67
C ALA A 51 -4.90 7.82 -1.25
N ARG A 52 -3.87 7.85 -2.11
CA ARG A 52 -2.52 7.37 -1.77
C ARG A 52 -1.96 8.08 -0.54
N ARG A 53 -2.08 9.41 -0.46
CA ARG A 53 -1.58 10.18 0.71
C ARG A 53 -2.28 9.76 2.00
N LEU A 54 -3.57 9.46 1.95
CA LEU A 54 -4.29 8.93 3.11
C LEU A 54 -3.78 7.54 3.49
N VAL A 55 -3.59 6.65 2.52
CA VAL A 55 -3.01 5.32 2.77
C VAL A 55 -1.63 5.44 3.41
N SER A 56 -0.74 6.28 2.88
CA SER A 56 0.62 6.46 3.44
C SER A 56 0.59 6.94 4.89
N THR A 57 -0.37 7.77 5.29
CA THR A 57 -0.49 8.19 6.70
C THR A 57 -0.85 7.04 7.64
N VAL A 58 -1.58 6.04 7.14
CA VAL A 58 -1.98 4.86 7.91
C VAL A 58 -0.90 3.77 7.88
N THR A 59 -0.24 3.57 6.73
CA THR A 59 0.78 2.54 6.55
C THR A 59 2.17 2.97 6.98
N LYS A 60 2.40 4.26 7.21
CA LYS A 60 3.72 4.88 7.48
C LYS A 60 4.74 4.62 6.36
N GLU A 61 4.26 4.51 5.12
CA GLU A 61 5.09 4.26 3.93
C GLU A 61 5.32 5.57 3.17
N ASP A 62 6.59 5.98 3.00
CA ASP A 62 6.93 7.30 2.49
C ASP A 62 6.87 7.40 0.96
N ALA A 63 6.37 8.54 0.47
CA ALA A 63 6.21 8.77 -0.96
C ALA A 63 7.55 8.85 -1.71
N VAL A 64 8.61 9.31 -1.04
CA VAL A 64 9.97 9.41 -1.58
C VAL A 64 10.57 8.01 -1.78
N GLU A 65 10.48 7.16 -0.77
CA GLU A 65 10.96 5.76 -0.81
C GLU A 65 10.29 4.97 -1.95
N ALA A 66 8.99 5.16 -2.15
CA ALA A 66 8.25 4.54 -3.25
C ALA A 66 8.75 4.98 -4.64
N THR A 67 9.16 6.25 -4.79
CA THR A 67 9.69 6.78 -6.06
C THR A 67 11.13 6.33 -6.32
N GLU A 68 11.95 6.22 -5.28
CA GLU A 68 13.30 5.65 -5.39
C GLU A 68 13.24 4.16 -5.74
N SER A 69 12.34 3.42 -5.09
CA SER A 69 12.07 2.02 -5.41
C SER A 69 11.63 1.85 -6.87
N LEU A 70 10.76 2.73 -7.38
CA LEU A 70 10.37 2.73 -8.79
C LEU A 70 11.57 2.88 -9.73
N LYS A 71 12.47 3.85 -9.46
CA LYS A 71 13.65 4.08 -10.31
C LYS A 71 14.60 2.88 -10.31
N ALA A 72 14.80 2.25 -9.16
CA ALA A 72 15.60 1.02 -9.05
C ALA A 72 14.98 -0.14 -9.86
N VAL A 73 13.66 -0.31 -9.82
CA VAL A 73 12.94 -1.31 -10.61
C VAL A 73 13.01 -1.00 -12.10
N GLN A 74 12.81 0.25 -12.52
CA GLN A 74 12.94 0.65 -13.92
C GLN A 74 14.34 0.34 -14.46
N ALA A 75 15.37 0.58 -13.66
CA ALA A 75 16.72 0.19 -14.00
C ALA A 75 16.85 -1.34 -14.15
N ALA A 76 16.29 -2.11 -13.21
CA ALA A 76 16.31 -3.58 -13.23
C ALA A 76 15.59 -4.19 -14.44
N ILE A 77 14.45 -3.63 -14.85
CA ILE A 77 13.71 -4.06 -16.06
C ILE A 77 14.57 -3.83 -17.30
N ARG A 78 15.26 -2.68 -17.39
CA ARG A 78 16.11 -2.33 -18.53
C ARG A 78 17.44 -3.09 -18.56
N SER A 79 17.96 -3.53 -17.42
CA SER A 79 19.30 -4.11 -17.31
C SER A 79 19.39 -5.61 -17.57
N THR A 80 18.28 -6.30 -17.89
CA THR A 80 18.22 -7.77 -18.04
C THR A 80 18.78 -8.54 -16.83
N ASP A 81 18.87 -7.89 -15.67
CA ASP A 81 19.65 -8.34 -14.50
C ASP A 81 18.92 -9.46 -13.71
N GLY A 82 17.80 -9.97 -14.24
CA GLY A 82 17.05 -11.12 -13.70
C GLY A 82 16.45 -10.91 -12.31
N ARG A 83 16.55 -9.72 -11.73
CA ARG A 83 16.13 -9.41 -10.34
C ARG A 83 14.60 -9.40 -10.15
N LEU A 84 13.83 -9.35 -11.23
CA LEU A 84 12.38 -9.39 -11.22
C LEU A 84 11.89 -10.67 -11.88
N SER A 85 10.77 -11.20 -11.40
CA SER A 85 10.10 -12.30 -12.09
C SER A 85 9.65 -11.86 -13.49
N GLU A 86 9.67 -12.78 -14.45
CA GLU A 86 9.27 -12.51 -15.83
C GLU A 86 7.87 -11.88 -15.95
N PRO A 87 6.83 -12.33 -15.20
CA PRO A 87 5.53 -11.66 -15.18
C PRO A 87 5.59 -10.20 -14.72
N MET A 88 6.39 -9.92 -13.69
CA MET A 88 6.54 -8.58 -13.12
C MET A 88 7.27 -7.64 -14.09
N ALA A 89 8.31 -8.13 -14.78
CA ALA A 89 9.02 -7.37 -15.79
C ALA A 89 8.09 -7.00 -16.97
N LYS A 90 7.38 -7.98 -17.54
CA LYS A 90 6.43 -7.75 -18.65
C LYS A 90 5.30 -6.80 -18.26
N ALA A 91 4.75 -6.93 -17.05
CA ALA A 91 3.71 -6.04 -16.54
C ALA A 91 4.24 -4.60 -16.35
N GLY A 92 5.47 -4.47 -15.83
CA GLY A 92 6.13 -3.18 -15.65
C GLY A 92 6.40 -2.46 -16.96
N GLU A 93 6.96 -3.14 -17.96
CA GLU A 93 7.15 -2.58 -19.30
C GLU A 93 5.85 -2.05 -19.89
N SER A 94 4.80 -2.87 -19.86
CA SER A 94 3.48 -2.52 -20.39
C SER A 94 2.86 -1.32 -19.65
N LEU A 95 3.03 -1.24 -18.33
CA LEU A 95 2.57 -0.10 -17.54
C LEU A 95 3.36 1.18 -17.85
N PHE A 96 4.68 1.10 -17.98
CA PHE A 96 5.49 2.28 -18.28
C PHE A 96 5.22 2.81 -19.68
N GLU A 97 5.04 1.93 -20.66
CA GLU A 97 4.62 2.33 -22.00
C GLU A 97 3.25 3.02 -21.96
N ALA A 98 2.28 2.44 -21.24
CA ALA A 98 0.94 3.02 -21.10
C ALA A 98 0.93 4.39 -20.39
N LEU A 99 1.92 4.65 -19.54
CA LEU A 99 2.01 5.86 -18.71
C LEU A 99 3.18 6.78 -19.09
N ASP A 100 3.80 6.62 -20.26
CA ASP A 100 5.02 7.34 -20.69
C ASP A 100 4.96 8.87 -20.51
N LYS A 101 3.76 9.47 -20.67
CA LYS A 101 3.53 10.92 -20.53
C LYS A 101 3.04 11.36 -19.14
N ARG A 102 3.07 10.47 -18.16
CA ARG A 102 2.61 10.74 -16.78
C ARG A 102 3.78 11.06 -15.87
N SER A 103 3.51 11.79 -14.79
CA SER A 103 4.52 12.15 -13.79
C SER A 103 4.96 10.95 -12.96
N ASP A 104 6.20 10.95 -12.48
CA ASP A 104 6.79 9.90 -11.62
C ASP A 104 5.87 9.47 -10.48
N ASP A 105 5.21 10.41 -9.79
CA ASP A 105 4.27 10.08 -8.71
C ASP A 105 3.10 9.20 -9.16
N LYS A 106 2.57 9.43 -10.36
CA LYS A 106 1.44 8.65 -10.90
C LYS A 106 1.93 7.26 -11.29
N VAL A 107 3.10 7.19 -11.91
CA VAL A 107 3.75 5.94 -12.30
C VAL A 107 4.11 5.11 -11.07
N ALA A 108 4.67 5.71 -10.03
CA ALA A 108 5.01 5.04 -8.78
C ALA A 108 3.75 4.49 -8.08
N THR A 109 2.68 5.28 -8.05
CA THR A 109 1.40 4.85 -7.47
C THR A 109 0.80 3.67 -8.25
N ALA A 110 0.79 3.75 -9.58
CA ALA A 110 0.30 2.68 -10.44
C ALA A 110 1.17 1.42 -10.36
N TRP A 111 2.48 1.57 -10.25
CA TRP A 111 3.43 0.47 -10.07
C TRP A 111 3.18 -0.30 -8.78
N GLN A 112 2.89 0.38 -7.68
CA GLN A 112 2.56 -0.26 -6.40
C GLN A 112 1.27 -1.10 -6.52
N ALA A 113 0.23 -0.55 -7.13
CA ALA A 113 -1.03 -1.26 -7.37
C ALA A 113 -0.86 -2.45 -8.33
N LEU A 114 -0.12 -2.25 -9.43
CA LEU A 114 0.22 -3.30 -10.39
C LEU A 114 1.00 -4.45 -9.71
N SER A 115 2.03 -4.11 -8.93
CA SER A 115 2.85 -5.09 -8.22
C SER A 115 2.00 -5.91 -7.25
N ALA A 116 1.05 -5.25 -6.56
CA ALA A 116 0.10 -5.92 -5.69
C ALA A 116 -0.87 -6.85 -6.45
N LEU A 117 -1.30 -6.50 -7.66
CA LEU A 117 -2.09 -7.39 -8.53
C LEU A 117 -1.29 -8.62 -8.98
N VAL A 118 -0.07 -8.41 -9.48
CA VAL A 118 0.80 -9.51 -9.93
C VAL A 118 1.11 -10.46 -8.76
N LEU A 119 1.33 -9.92 -7.57
CA LEU A 119 1.67 -10.70 -6.36
C LEU A 119 0.46 -11.08 -5.51
N ARG A 120 -0.77 -10.93 -6.00
CA ARG A 120 -2.01 -11.01 -5.20
C ARG A 120 -2.09 -12.23 -4.30
N GLN A 121 -1.68 -13.40 -4.81
CA GLN A 121 -1.77 -14.69 -4.11
C GLN A 121 -0.71 -14.86 -3.01
N HIS A 122 0.36 -14.08 -3.07
CA HIS A 122 1.47 -14.10 -2.12
C HIS A 122 1.38 -12.97 -1.08
N LEU A 123 0.37 -12.09 -1.19
CA LEU A 123 0.15 -10.98 -0.27
C LEU A 123 -1.03 -11.26 0.66
N SER A 124 -0.90 -10.86 1.92
CA SER A 124 -2.06 -10.82 2.82
C SER A 124 -3.12 -9.84 2.27
N PRO A 125 -4.42 -10.07 2.54
CA PRO A 125 -5.48 -9.16 2.10
C PRO A 125 -5.26 -7.71 2.51
N LEU A 126 -4.72 -7.50 3.72
CA LEU A 126 -4.42 -6.16 4.23
C LEU A 126 -3.31 -5.47 3.44
N LYS A 127 -2.23 -6.20 3.12
CA LYS A 127 -1.11 -5.65 2.34
C LYS A 127 -1.52 -5.37 0.90
N PHE A 128 -2.28 -6.27 0.29
CA PHE A 128 -2.88 -6.01 -1.02
C PHE A 128 -3.76 -4.76 -1.00
N GLY A 129 -4.67 -4.68 -0.03
CA GLY A 129 -5.59 -3.55 0.12
C GLY A 129 -4.86 -2.22 0.28
N ALA A 130 -3.79 -2.17 1.07
CA ALA A 130 -2.98 -0.97 1.23
C ALA A 130 -2.44 -0.44 -0.12
N HIS A 131 -1.80 -1.30 -0.91
CA HIS A 131 -1.19 -0.86 -2.17
C HIS A 131 -2.23 -0.61 -3.29
N TYR A 132 -3.36 -1.31 -3.28
CA TYR A 132 -4.39 -1.18 -4.32
C TYR A 132 -5.49 -0.14 -4.01
N ALA A 133 -5.72 0.19 -2.74
CA ALA A 133 -6.77 1.12 -2.30
C ALA A 133 -6.86 2.44 -3.09
N PRO A 134 -5.76 3.08 -3.54
CA PRO A 134 -5.86 4.32 -4.32
C PRO A 134 -6.66 4.20 -5.62
N PHE A 135 -6.80 3.00 -6.19
CA PHE A 135 -7.47 2.75 -7.46
C PHE A 135 -8.83 2.07 -7.32
N ILE A 136 -9.16 1.47 -6.16
CA ILE A 136 -10.28 0.53 -6.01
C ILE A 136 -11.65 1.08 -6.47
N THR A 137 -11.88 2.38 -6.32
CA THR A 137 -13.14 3.04 -6.71
C THR A 137 -13.23 3.41 -8.18
N LEU A 138 -12.10 3.44 -8.89
CA LEU A 138 -11.99 3.86 -10.29
C LEU A 138 -11.68 2.69 -11.22
N ILE A 139 -10.94 1.71 -10.72
CA ILE A 139 -10.55 0.49 -11.41
C ILE A 139 -10.80 -0.64 -10.41
N PRO A 140 -12.01 -1.20 -10.36
CA PRO A 140 -12.30 -2.33 -9.50
C PRO A 140 -11.57 -3.58 -10.03
N VAL A 141 -11.10 -4.43 -9.13
CA VAL A 141 -10.50 -5.72 -9.49
C VAL A 141 -11.60 -6.70 -9.88
N ALA A 142 -11.52 -7.29 -11.06
CA ALA A 142 -12.40 -8.40 -11.44
C ALA A 142 -12.24 -9.55 -10.44
N GLY A 143 -13.33 -10.10 -9.92
CA GLY A 143 -13.30 -11.05 -8.79
C GLY A 143 -13.70 -10.46 -7.44
N PHE A 144 -13.95 -9.15 -7.36
CA PHE A 144 -14.88 -8.59 -6.35
C PHE A 144 -16.35 -8.80 -6.74
N ASP A 145 -16.63 -9.35 -7.92
CA ASP A 145 -17.97 -9.56 -8.49
C ASP A 145 -18.65 -10.88 -8.11
N ALA A 146 -18.09 -11.61 -7.15
CA ALA A 146 -18.87 -12.52 -6.34
C ALA A 146 -18.55 -12.24 -4.88
N LEU A 147 -18.97 -11.06 -4.40
CA LEU A 147 -19.25 -10.92 -2.98
C LEU A 147 -20.09 -12.13 -2.59
N ASP A 148 -19.59 -12.90 -1.63
CA ASP A 148 -20.30 -14.09 -1.21
C ASP A 148 -21.74 -13.69 -0.81
N PRO A 149 -22.73 -14.59 -0.91
CA PRO A 149 -24.12 -14.24 -0.62
C PRO A 149 -24.33 -13.56 0.74
N THR A 150 -23.45 -13.83 1.72
CA THR A 150 -23.46 -13.18 3.03
C THR A 150 -23.01 -11.73 2.95
N THR A 151 -21.91 -11.44 2.26
CA THR A 151 -21.45 -10.06 2.04
C THR A 151 -22.46 -9.26 1.21
N MET A 152 -23.09 -9.88 0.20
CA MET A 152 -24.19 -9.25 -0.54
C MET A 152 -25.37 -8.90 0.36
N ARG A 153 -25.83 -9.85 1.19
CA ARG A 153 -26.90 -9.60 2.17
C ARG A 153 -26.53 -8.50 3.17
N PHE A 154 -25.26 -8.46 3.60
CA PHE A 154 -24.75 -7.42 4.49
C PHE A 154 -24.82 -6.04 3.81
N LEU A 155 -24.33 -5.91 2.57
CA LEU A 155 -24.39 -4.64 1.84
C LEU A 155 -25.82 -4.18 1.60
N THR A 156 -26.74 -5.09 1.24
CA THR A 156 -28.17 -4.78 1.12
C THR A 156 -28.75 -4.30 2.45
N ALA A 157 -28.39 -4.96 3.57
CA ALA A 157 -28.84 -4.55 4.89
C ALA A 157 -28.30 -3.16 5.27
N VAL A 158 -27.03 -2.86 4.94
CA VAL A 158 -26.39 -1.55 5.16
C VAL A 158 -27.05 -0.46 4.33
N GLN A 159 -27.36 -0.72 3.06
CA GLN A 159 -28.07 0.25 2.19
C GLN A 159 -29.49 0.56 2.69
N ALA A 160 -30.13 -0.40 3.38
CA ALA A 160 -31.45 -0.20 3.98
C ALA A 160 -31.41 0.53 5.35
N LEU A 161 -30.22 0.88 5.85
CA LEU A 161 -30.11 1.59 7.12
C LEU A 161 -30.47 3.06 6.95
N THR A 162 -31.24 3.56 7.93
CA THR A 162 -31.45 4.99 8.10
C THR A 162 -30.17 5.63 8.64
N ARG A 163 -30.04 6.95 8.42
CA ARG A 163 -28.90 7.74 8.90
C ARG A 163 -28.59 7.49 10.38
N ASP A 164 -29.61 7.47 11.24
CA ASP A 164 -29.45 7.25 12.68
C ASP A 164 -28.85 5.87 13.01
N LYS A 165 -29.20 4.83 12.24
CA LYS A 165 -28.64 3.49 12.40
C LYS A 165 -27.20 3.40 11.90
N CYS A 166 -26.87 4.10 10.81
CA CYS A 166 -25.49 4.23 10.35
C CYS A 166 -24.62 4.94 11.39
N GLU A 167 -25.13 6.01 12.01
CA GLU A 167 -24.42 6.72 13.08
C GLU A 167 -24.20 5.83 14.32
N LEU A 168 -25.19 5.00 14.67
CA LEU A 168 -25.07 4.05 15.79
C LEU A 168 -24.03 2.95 15.52
N LEU A 169 -23.98 2.41 14.30
CA LEU A 169 -22.95 1.44 13.90
C LEU A 169 -21.55 2.06 13.88
N ALA A 170 -21.44 3.29 13.37
CA ALA A 170 -20.18 4.02 13.33
C ALA A 170 -19.64 4.32 14.74
N ARG A 171 -20.50 4.59 15.73
CA ARG A 171 -20.09 4.81 17.13
C ARG A 171 -19.37 3.60 17.74
N ARG A 172 -19.78 2.38 17.40
CA ARG A 172 -19.14 1.14 17.90
C ARG A 172 -17.74 0.91 17.31
N TRP A 173 -17.47 1.46 16.13
CA TRP A 173 -16.21 1.30 15.40
C TRP A 173 -15.28 2.50 15.53
N ARG A 174 -15.69 3.55 16.26
CA ARG A 174 -14.74 4.52 16.80
C ARG A 174 -13.93 3.80 17.86
N LEU A 175 -12.79 3.24 17.43
CA LEU A 175 -11.69 2.93 18.33
C LEU A 175 -11.48 4.16 19.19
N ASP A 176 -11.83 4.07 20.48
CA ASP A 176 -11.56 5.13 21.43
C ASP A 176 -10.08 5.45 21.33
N ALA A 177 -9.75 6.68 20.92
CA ALA A 177 -8.37 7.15 20.87
C ALA A 177 -7.67 7.02 22.24
N GLU A 178 -8.45 6.86 23.32
CA GLU A 178 -7.98 6.68 24.69
C GLU A 178 -7.70 5.21 25.07
N SER A 179 -8.09 4.24 24.26
CA SER A 179 -7.78 2.81 24.49
C SER A 179 -6.35 2.42 24.10
N SER A 180 -5.56 3.37 23.57
CA SER A 180 -4.13 3.18 23.28
C SER A 180 -3.21 3.69 24.40
N GLN A 181 -3.75 4.04 25.57
CA GLN A 181 -2.95 4.36 26.75
C GLN A 181 -2.86 3.13 27.64
N GLY A 182 -1.94 2.23 27.28
CA GLY A 182 -1.57 1.13 28.15
C GLY A 182 -1.04 1.66 29.50
N PRO A 183 -1.41 1.06 30.64
CA PRO A 183 -0.84 1.43 31.92
C PRO A 183 0.56 0.83 32.01
N GLY A 184 1.59 1.65 31.80
CA GLY A 184 2.96 1.13 31.85
C GLY A 184 3.97 2.11 31.30
N GLY A 185 4.27 3.15 32.07
CA GLY A 185 5.28 4.14 31.72
C GLY A 185 5.28 5.26 32.74
N GLU A 186 5.50 4.90 34.00
CA GLU A 186 5.77 5.85 35.08
C GLU A 186 7.03 6.63 34.74
N GLY A 187 6.84 7.75 34.04
CA GLY A 187 7.86 8.76 33.83
C GLY A 187 8.14 9.44 35.16
N ARG A 188 9.08 8.87 35.91
CA ARG A 188 9.69 9.51 37.06
C ARG A 188 10.47 10.72 36.55
N ALA A 189 9.80 11.88 36.55
CA ALA A 189 10.42 13.18 36.41
C ALA A 189 11.23 13.46 37.68
N GLU A 190 12.53 13.18 37.65
CA GLU A 190 13.48 13.87 38.52
C GLU A 190 14.14 14.96 37.69
N ASP A 191 13.53 16.15 37.70
CA ASP A 191 14.25 17.41 37.51
C ASP A 191 13.72 18.40 38.55
N GLY A 192 14.62 18.80 39.44
CA GLY A 192 14.28 19.50 40.67
C GLY A 192 15.53 20.02 41.34
N ALA A 193 16.21 20.93 40.64
CA ALA A 193 17.25 21.76 41.20
C ALA A 193 16.75 22.49 42.45
N ASP A 194 17.32 22.17 43.61
CA ASP A 194 17.30 23.06 44.77
C ASP A 194 18.72 23.17 45.36
N ARG A 195 19.46 24.16 44.84
CA ARG A 195 20.63 24.72 45.51
C ARG A 195 20.15 25.75 46.51
N GLY A 196 19.87 25.31 47.74
CA GLY A 196 19.79 26.20 48.90
C GLY A 196 21.15 26.36 49.57
N PRO A 197 21.75 27.57 49.63
CA PRO A 197 22.81 27.87 50.59
C PRO A 197 22.18 28.35 51.93
N LEU A 198 23.03 28.51 52.94
CA LEU A 198 22.77 29.02 54.31
C LEU A 198 22.58 27.96 55.40
N GLY A 199 23.71 27.38 55.82
CA GLY A 199 23.94 26.99 57.21
C GLY A 199 25.19 27.70 57.74
N ALA A 200 25.00 28.80 58.47
CA ALA A 200 25.96 29.41 59.39
C ALA A 200 25.11 30.03 60.53
N PRO A 201 25.65 30.37 61.73
CA PRO A 201 27.05 30.45 62.15
C PRO A 201 27.32 29.81 63.54
N ARG A 202 28.59 29.68 63.97
CA ARG A 202 29.29 30.40 65.08
C ARG A 202 30.01 29.31 65.91
N ALA A 203 31.17 29.46 66.53
CA ALA A 203 32.03 30.59 66.89
C ALA A 203 33.45 30.05 67.21
N GLY A 204 34.48 30.91 67.16
CA GLY A 204 35.75 30.67 67.86
C GLY A 204 37.01 31.04 67.08
N ASP A 205 37.28 32.34 67.01
CA ASP A 205 38.65 32.90 66.90
C ASP A 205 39.34 32.75 68.30
N PRO A 206 40.66 32.99 68.52
CA PRO A 206 41.59 33.70 67.67
C PRO A 206 43.03 33.16 67.62
N SER A 207 43.82 33.88 66.82
CA SER A 207 45.28 33.81 66.73
C SER A 207 46.00 34.07 68.07
N GLY A 208 47.20 33.49 68.22
CA GLY A 208 48.32 34.09 68.97
C GLY A 208 48.89 33.30 70.14
N HIS A 209 50.04 32.64 69.95
CA HIS A 209 51.29 32.91 70.67
C HIS A 209 52.38 31.88 70.35
N ARG A 210 53.52 32.40 69.86
CA ARG A 210 54.90 31.88 69.91
C ARG A 210 55.24 30.55 69.25
#